data_AF-A0A2R6JM44-F1
#
_entry.id   AF-A0A2R6JM44-F1
#
_cell.length_a   1.000
_cell.length_b   1.000
_cell.length_c   1.000
_cell.angle_alpha   90.00
_cell.angle_beta   90.00
_cell.angle_gamma   90.00
#
_symmetry.space_group_name_H-M   'P 1'
#
loop_
_entity.id
_entity.type
_entity.pdbx_description
1 polymer ?
#
loop_
_entity_poly.entity_id
_entity_poly.type
_entity_poly.pdbx_seq_one_letter_code
_entity_poly.pdbx_strand_id
1 'polypeptide(L)'
;MSTPPSETSDIEPPRPDEIRVLEYTTEPGPIATVFTPGSRLQVFEAFLQEGGFRVTVADISEATGLHHDTVYEQVDALLNHGLIVEAGKQGNAQTYLLNVHHGAVQKMYEVRDMFVHGRTTGYTDPRYQKPSVGEVIETVLEDAADPLATEAIVTALQDRGMTWINIEMLAPILEDAAGIRRDPDTGHWRLDE
;
A
#
# COMPACT_ATOMS: atom_id res chain seq x y z
N MET A 1 -10.61 -42.00 35.22
CA MET A 1 -10.70 -41.18 33.99
C MET A 1 -12.03 -40.45 34.04
N SER A 2 -12.01 -39.15 34.32
CA SER A 2 -13.23 -38.34 34.46
C SER A 2 -13.55 -37.68 33.12
N THR A 3 -14.76 -37.91 32.62
CA THR A 3 -15.30 -37.28 31.42
C THR A 3 -15.60 -35.81 31.71
N PRO A 4 -15.22 -34.85 30.83
CA PRO A 4 -15.56 -33.45 31.02
C PRO A 4 -17.09 -33.26 30.87
N PRO A 5 -17.69 -32.29 31.58
CA PRO A 5 -19.10 -31.97 31.43
C PRO A 5 -19.35 -31.34 30.06
N SER A 6 -20.32 -31.91 29.33
CA SER A 6 -20.87 -31.29 28.13
C SER A 6 -21.70 -30.08 28.54
N GLU A 7 -21.10 -28.89 28.56
CA GLU A 7 -21.85 -27.62 28.54
C GLU A 7 -22.42 -27.42 27.13
N THR A 8 -23.55 -28.08 26.87
CA THR A 8 -24.43 -27.67 25.77
C THR A 8 -25.06 -26.36 26.21
N SER A 9 -24.46 -25.23 25.84
CA SER A 9 -25.08 -23.93 26.03
C SER A 9 -26.42 -23.92 25.28
N ASP A 10 -27.52 -23.96 26.02
CA ASP A 10 -28.88 -23.72 25.52
C ASP A 10 -28.97 -22.27 25.05
N ILE A 11 -28.42 -22.00 23.86
CA ILE A 11 -28.64 -20.73 23.16
C ILE A 11 -30.07 -20.79 22.64
N GLU A 12 -31.01 -20.25 23.44
CA GLU A 12 -32.38 -20.04 23.00
C GLU A 12 -32.34 -19.18 21.73
N PRO A 13 -32.92 -19.64 20.60
CA PRO A 13 -32.93 -18.85 19.38
C PRO A 13 -33.58 -17.49 19.66
N PRO A 14 -33.06 -16.39 19.09
CA PRO A 14 -33.60 -15.06 19.34
C PRO A 14 -35.09 -15.06 19.02
N ARG A 15 -35.88 -14.47 19.92
CA ARG A 15 -37.33 -14.48 19.76
C ARG A 15 -37.69 -13.69 18.49
N PRO A 16 -38.73 -14.09 17.72
CA PRO A 16 -39.08 -13.41 16.47
C PRO A 16 -39.35 -11.90 16.61
N ASP A 17 -39.76 -11.45 17.80
CA ASP A 17 -39.99 -10.05 18.17
C ASP A 17 -38.71 -9.25 18.49
N GLU A 18 -37.56 -9.92 18.60
CA GLU A 18 -36.24 -9.29 18.76
C GLU A 18 -35.51 -9.06 17.42
N ILE A 19 -36.14 -9.43 16.28
CA ILE A 19 -35.60 -9.12 14.96
C ILE A 19 -35.67 -7.60 14.76
N ARG A 20 -34.54 -6.92 15.02
CA ARG A 20 -34.38 -5.52 14.64
C ARG A 20 -34.55 -5.40 13.13
N VAL A 21 -35.67 -4.82 12.72
CA VAL A 21 -35.83 -4.33 11.36
C VAL A 21 -34.79 -3.23 11.19
N LEU A 22 -33.73 -3.51 10.44
CA LEU A 22 -32.77 -2.48 10.04
C LEU A 22 -33.53 -1.48 9.17
N GLU A 23 -33.70 -0.26 9.67
CA GLU A 23 -34.12 0.85 8.82
C GLU A 23 -32.99 1.09 7.82
N TYR A 24 -33.14 0.56 6.61
CA TYR A 24 -32.19 0.79 5.53
C TYR A 24 -32.35 2.23 5.03
N THR A 25 -31.31 3.04 5.16
CA THR A 25 -31.25 4.33 4.45
C THR A 25 -31.11 4.06 2.96
N THR A 26 -31.87 4.76 2.11
CA THR A 26 -31.74 4.66 0.65
C THR A 26 -30.46 5.30 0.11
N GLU A 27 -29.77 6.10 0.94
CA GLU A 27 -28.51 6.72 0.55
C GLU A 27 -27.38 5.70 0.57
N PRO A 28 -26.55 5.63 -0.49
CA PRO A 28 -25.41 4.75 -0.52
C PRO A 28 -24.42 5.14 0.58
N GLY A 29 -23.97 4.16 1.35
CA GLY A 29 -22.92 4.36 2.34
C GLY A 29 -21.58 4.79 1.68
N PRO A 30 -20.60 5.29 2.45
CA PRO A 30 -19.36 5.84 1.91
C PRO A 30 -18.59 4.88 0.99
N ILE A 31 -18.54 3.58 1.34
CA ILE A 31 -17.90 2.55 0.50
C ILE A 31 -18.62 2.42 -0.84
N ALA A 32 -19.95 2.38 -0.83
CA ALA A 32 -20.73 2.29 -2.05
C ALA A 32 -20.55 3.54 -2.93
N THR A 33 -20.48 4.74 -2.33
CA THR A 33 -20.20 5.98 -3.06
C THR A 33 -18.80 5.96 -3.70
N VAL A 34 -17.80 5.46 -2.97
CA VAL A 34 -16.42 5.37 -3.48
C VAL A 34 -16.30 4.36 -4.61
N PHE A 35 -17.07 3.26 -4.63
CA PHE A 35 -16.95 2.20 -5.64
C PHE A 35 -18.12 2.12 -6.64
N THR A 36 -18.96 3.15 -6.68
CA THR A 36 -19.99 3.33 -7.71
C THR A 36 -19.50 4.35 -8.74
N PRO A 37 -19.53 4.05 -10.05
CA PRO A 37 -20.08 2.84 -10.69
C PRO A 37 -19.19 1.60 -10.51
N GLY A 38 -19.74 0.40 -10.73
CA GLY A 38 -19.02 -0.87 -10.54
C GLY A 38 -17.75 -1.02 -11.39
N SER A 39 -17.63 -0.30 -12.51
CA SER A 39 -16.38 -0.21 -13.28
C SER A 39 -15.22 0.35 -12.45
N ARG A 40 -15.51 1.21 -11.47
CA ARG A 40 -14.49 1.75 -10.56
C ARG A 40 -13.93 0.68 -9.63
N LEU A 41 -14.78 -0.22 -9.15
CA LEU A 41 -14.33 -1.37 -8.38
C LEU A 41 -13.46 -2.30 -9.23
N GLN A 42 -13.82 -2.54 -10.48
CA GLN A 42 -13.03 -3.36 -11.41
C GLN A 42 -11.64 -2.76 -11.67
N VAL A 43 -11.57 -1.45 -11.92
CA VAL A 43 -10.29 -0.73 -12.08
C VAL A 43 -9.46 -0.80 -10.80
N PHE A 44 -10.09 -0.58 -9.64
CA PHE A 44 -9.39 -0.69 -8.35
C PHE A 44 -8.88 -2.12 -8.08
N GLU A 45 -9.65 -3.13 -8.43
CA GLU A 45 -9.23 -4.53 -8.32
C GLU A 45 -8.00 -4.83 -9.21
N ALA A 46 -7.94 -4.28 -10.42
CA ALA A 46 -6.76 -4.40 -11.27
C ALA A 46 -5.51 -3.83 -10.59
N PHE A 47 -5.60 -2.66 -9.94
CA PHE A 47 -4.50 -2.13 -9.14
C PHE A 47 -4.11 -3.03 -7.96
N LEU A 48 -5.08 -3.65 -7.29
CA LEU A 48 -4.82 -4.60 -6.20
C LEU A 48 -4.09 -5.85 -6.69
N GLN A 49 -4.43 -6.35 -7.89
CA GLN A 49 -3.81 -7.51 -8.52
C GLN A 49 -2.37 -7.22 -8.97
N GLU A 50 -2.14 -6.04 -9.56
CA GLU A 50 -0.83 -5.55 -10.03
C GLU A 50 0.11 -5.16 -8.90
N GLY A 51 -0.35 -5.24 -7.66
CA GLY A 51 0.55 -5.57 -6.59
C GLY A 51 1.62 -4.51 -6.25
N GLY A 52 1.32 -3.23 -6.48
CA GLY A 52 2.25 -2.11 -6.29
C GLY A 52 3.12 -1.76 -7.50
N PHE A 53 2.98 -2.47 -8.63
CA PHE A 53 3.64 -2.09 -9.88
C PHE A 53 3.05 -0.80 -10.46
N ARG A 54 3.88 -0.08 -11.23
CA ARG A 54 3.45 1.09 -12.00
C ARG A 54 2.69 0.61 -13.23
N VAL A 55 1.45 1.06 -13.39
CA VAL A 55 0.58 0.65 -14.48
C VAL A 55 0.06 1.85 -15.25
N THR A 56 -0.08 1.70 -16.56
CA THR A 56 -0.72 2.71 -17.41
C THR A 56 -2.22 2.46 -17.52
N VAL A 57 -2.96 3.44 -18.05
CA VAL A 57 -4.37 3.26 -18.42
C VAL A 57 -4.54 2.13 -19.45
N ALA A 58 -3.56 1.93 -20.33
CA ALA A 58 -3.61 0.87 -21.33
C ALA A 58 -3.53 -0.52 -20.69
N ASP A 59 -2.60 -0.71 -19.76
CA ASP A 59 -2.46 -1.96 -19.03
C ASP A 59 -3.75 -2.31 -18.26
N ILE A 60 -4.37 -1.31 -17.62
CA ILE A 60 -5.62 -1.50 -16.89
C ILE A 60 -6.80 -1.79 -17.84
N SER A 61 -6.86 -1.10 -18.98
CA SER A 61 -7.89 -1.34 -20.00
C SER A 61 -7.81 -2.77 -20.54
N GLU A 62 -6.60 -3.26 -20.81
CA GLU A 62 -6.36 -4.64 -21.21
C GLU A 62 -6.76 -5.64 -20.12
N ALA A 63 -6.34 -5.40 -18.87
CA ALA A 63 -6.61 -6.28 -17.74
C ALA A 63 -8.11 -6.37 -17.39
N THR A 64 -8.85 -5.27 -17.52
CA THR A 64 -10.27 -5.18 -17.14
C THR A 64 -11.23 -5.41 -18.31
N GLY A 65 -10.75 -5.30 -19.55
CA GLY A 65 -11.59 -5.29 -20.76
C GLY A 65 -12.47 -4.04 -20.91
N LEU A 66 -12.25 -3.02 -20.08
CA LEU A 66 -12.98 -1.75 -20.13
C LEU A 66 -12.41 -0.83 -21.21
N HIS A 67 -13.25 0.04 -21.77
CA HIS A 67 -12.82 1.06 -22.72
C HIS A 67 -11.88 2.07 -22.04
N HIS A 68 -10.87 2.55 -22.76
CA HIS A 68 -9.87 3.50 -22.25
C HIS A 68 -10.49 4.74 -21.58
N ASP A 69 -11.50 5.34 -22.20
CA ASP A 69 -12.18 6.52 -21.64
C ASP A 69 -12.82 6.21 -20.27
N THR A 70 -13.45 5.03 -20.14
CA THR A 70 -14.02 4.58 -18.87
C THR A 70 -12.93 4.38 -17.82
N VAL A 71 -11.79 3.79 -18.20
CA VAL A 71 -10.66 3.61 -17.29
C VAL A 71 -10.10 4.97 -16.86
N TYR A 72 -9.93 5.93 -17.77
CA TYR A 72 -9.51 7.29 -17.43
C TYR A 72 -10.42 7.93 -16.39
N GLU A 73 -11.74 7.91 -16.62
CA GLU A 73 -12.72 8.46 -15.67
C GLU A 73 -12.63 7.81 -14.29
N GLN A 74 -12.41 6.49 -14.23
CA GLN A 74 -12.29 5.78 -12.96
C GLN A 74 -10.95 6.02 -12.27
N VAL A 75 -9.85 6.13 -13.03
CA VAL A 75 -8.53 6.50 -12.50
C VAL A 75 -8.59 7.88 -11.87
N ASP A 76 -9.20 8.87 -12.53
CA ASP A 76 -9.39 10.21 -11.97
C ASP A 76 -10.19 10.18 -10.67
N ALA A 77 -11.27 9.39 -10.61
CA ALA A 77 -12.05 9.23 -9.39
C ALA A 77 -11.22 8.58 -8.24
N LEU A 78 -10.42 7.56 -8.53
CA LEU A 78 -9.58 6.89 -7.54
C LEU A 78 -8.43 7.80 -7.05
N LEU A 79 -7.88 8.65 -7.92
CA LEU A 79 -6.92 9.70 -7.55
C LEU A 79 -7.55 10.71 -6.61
N ASN A 80 -8.77 11.18 -6.91
CA ASN A 80 -9.50 12.13 -6.07
C ASN A 80 -9.79 11.57 -4.67
N HIS A 81 -9.94 10.25 -4.55
CA HIS A 81 -10.09 9.56 -3.27
C HIS A 81 -8.76 9.20 -2.59
N GLY A 82 -7.61 9.46 -3.22
CA GLY A 82 -6.29 9.13 -2.70
C GLY A 82 -6.00 7.64 -2.62
N LEU A 83 -6.78 6.80 -3.31
CA LEU A 83 -6.62 5.34 -3.33
C LEU A 83 -5.47 4.90 -4.24
N ILE A 84 -5.14 5.72 -5.24
CA ILE A 84 -3.98 5.57 -6.12
C ILE A 84 -3.23 6.91 -6.16
N VAL A 85 -1.99 6.89 -6.66
CA VAL A 85 -1.17 8.09 -6.88
C VAL A 85 -0.47 8.03 -8.24
N GLU A 86 -0.11 9.19 -8.78
CA GLU A 86 0.69 9.29 -9.99
C GLU A 86 2.12 8.75 -9.75
N ALA A 87 2.62 7.96 -10.70
CA ALA A 87 3.90 7.25 -10.61
C ALA A 87 4.94 7.71 -11.65
N GLY A 88 4.68 8.83 -12.32
CA GLY A 88 5.50 9.37 -13.40
C GLY A 88 5.02 8.92 -14.78
N LYS A 89 5.97 8.71 -15.71
CA LYS A 89 5.67 8.35 -17.09
C LYS A 89 6.49 7.15 -17.56
N GLN A 90 5.90 6.35 -18.43
CA GLN A 90 6.58 5.31 -19.20
C GLN A 90 6.42 5.62 -20.69
N GLY A 91 7.51 6.06 -21.32
CA GLY A 91 7.43 6.72 -22.62
C GLY A 91 6.58 7.98 -22.54
N ASN A 92 5.50 8.04 -23.33
CA ASN A 92 4.55 9.16 -23.32
C ASN A 92 3.31 8.91 -22.43
N ALA A 93 3.16 7.70 -21.87
CA ALA A 93 2.00 7.35 -21.04
C ALA A 93 2.24 7.71 -19.58
N GLN A 94 1.24 8.30 -18.92
CA GLN A 94 1.22 8.48 -17.47
C GLN A 94 1.05 7.12 -16.80
N THR A 95 1.82 6.87 -15.74
CA THR A 95 1.69 5.68 -14.90
C THR A 95 1.10 6.04 -13.54
N TYR A 96 0.42 5.06 -12.96
CA TYR A 96 -0.24 5.16 -11.66
C TYR A 96 0.16 3.98 -10.80
N LEU A 97 0.11 4.17 -9.49
CA LEU A 97 0.41 3.14 -8.51
C LEU A 97 -0.61 3.17 -7.39
N LEU A 98 -0.86 2.00 -6.79
CA LEU A 98 -1.79 1.89 -5.67
C LEU A 98 -1.22 2.55 -4.41
N ASN A 99 -2.02 3.37 -3.72
CA ASN A 99 -1.56 4.04 -2.50
C ASN A 99 -1.56 3.09 -1.30
N VAL A 100 -0.49 2.31 -1.14
CA VAL A 100 -0.32 1.32 -0.06
C VAL A 100 -0.26 1.95 1.34
N HIS A 101 -0.16 3.28 1.44
CA HIS A 101 -0.23 4.01 2.71
C HIS A 101 -1.64 4.41 3.09
N HIS A 102 -2.60 4.31 2.17
CA HIS A 102 -3.98 4.62 2.45
C HIS A 102 -4.61 3.50 3.30
N GLY A 103 -5.11 3.82 4.49
CA GLY A 103 -5.63 2.82 5.43
C GLY A 103 -6.75 1.95 4.83
N ALA A 104 -7.61 2.52 3.98
CA ALA A 104 -8.64 1.74 3.28
C ALA A 104 -8.05 0.75 2.27
N VAL A 105 -6.96 1.09 1.59
CA VAL A 105 -6.28 0.20 0.63
C VAL A 105 -5.69 -0.99 1.37
N GLN A 106 -5.05 -0.76 2.51
CA GLN A 106 -4.52 -1.82 3.37
C GLN A 106 -5.62 -2.80 3.81
N LYS A 107 -6.78 -2.30 4.22
CA LYS A 107 -7.93 -3.14 4.59
C LYS A 107 -8.51 -3.90 3.41
N MET A 108 -8.58 -3.30 2.24
CA MET A 108 -9.04 -3.99 1.03
C MET A 108 -8.09 -5.13 0.64
N TYR A 109 -6.78 -4.99 0.87
CA TYR A 109 -5.83 -6.09 0.72
C TYR A 109 -6.09 -7.23 1.70
N GLU A 110 -6.23 -6.93 2.99
CA GLU A 110 -6.54 -7.95 4.02
C GLU A 110 -7.81 -8.74 3.64
N VAL A 111 -8.86 -8.03 3.20
CA VAL A 111 -10.12 -8.64 2.78
C VAL A 111 -9.93 -9.49 1.52
N ARG A 112 -9.23 -8.99 0.51
CA ARG A 112 -8.92 -9.75 -0.71
C ARG A 112 -8.12 -11.01 -0.39
N ASP A 113 -7.09 -10.89 0.45
CA ASP A 113 -6.25 -12.02 0.86
C ASP A 113 -7.08 -13.11 1.55
N MET A 114 -8.01 -12.70 2.41
CA MET A 114 -8.98 -13.60 3.04
C MET A 114 -9.85 -14.34 2.01
N PHE A 115 -10.33 -13.65 0.97
CA PHE A 115 -11.13 -14.28 -0.09
C PHE A 115 -10.32 -15.20 -1.01
N VAL A 116 -9.09 -14.84 -1.34
CA VAL A 116 -8.24 -15.61 -2.27
C VAL A 116 -7.64 -16.83 -1.58
N HIS A 117 -7.17 -16.69 -0.34
CA HIS A 117 -6.41 -17.73 0.35
C HIS A 117 -7.17 -18.43 1.48
N GLY A 118 -8.40 -17.98 1.79
CA GLY A 118 -9.26 -18.63 2.79
C GLY A 118 -8.72 -18.56 4.22
N ARG A 119 -7.79 -17.64 4.50
CA ARG A 119 -7.19 -17.45 5.82
C ARG A 119 -7.25 -15.98 6.20
N THR A 120 -7.66 -15.67 7.43
CA THR A 120 -7.36 -14.39 8.10
C THR A 120 -5.91 -14.45 8.55
N THR A 121 -4.99 -14.55 7.61
CA THR A 121 -3.59 -14.42 7.96
C THR A 121 -3.39 -12.94 8.31
N GLY A 122 -2.73 -12.65 9.43
CA GLY A 122 -2.03 -11.37 9.61
C GLY A 122 -0.88 -11.19 8.61
N TYR A 123 -1.02 -11.76 7.41
CA TYR A 123 -0.07 -11.76 6.32
C TYR A 123 -0.18 -10.42 5.66
N THR A 124 0.71 -9.54 6.08
CA THR A 124 1.13 -8.43 5.24
C THR A 124 1.98 -9.06 4.15
N ASP A 125 1.50 -9.04 2.89
CA ASP A 125 2.30 -9.57 1.76
C ASP A 125 3.70 -8.92 1.82
N PRO A 126 4.79 -9.69 1.73
CA PRO A 126 6.16 -9.19 1.91
C PRO A 126 6.52 -8.03 0.98
N ARG A 127 5.85 -7.90 -0.17
CA ARG A 127 5.99 -6.76 -1.09
C ARG A 127 5.53 -5.44 -0.47
N TYR A 128 4.78 -5.50 0.64
CA TYR A 128 4.23 -4.35 1.36
C TYR A 128 4.55 -4.38 2.85
N GLN A 129 5.34 -5.36 3.31
CA GLN A 129 6.01 -5.20 4.60
C GLN A 129 6.92 -4.00 4.47
N LYS A 130 6.60 -2.96 5.24
CA LYS A 130 7.51 -1.84 5.45
C LYS A 130 8.78 -2.47 6.01
N PRO A 131 9.92 -2.48 5.29
CA PRO A 131 11.15 -2.96 5.90
C PRO A 131 11.34 -2.12 7.16
N SER A 132 11.57 -2.79 8.28
CA SER A 132 11.78 -2.09 9.53
C SER A 132 12.97 -1.15 9.34
N VAL A 133 12.96 -0.02 10.06
CA VAL A 133 14.11 0.91 10.03
C VAL A 133 15.40 0.14 10.36
N GLY A 134 15.33 -0.89 11.22
CA GLY A 134 16.40 -1.84 11.48
C GLY A 134 16.85 -2.60 10.24
N GLU A 135 15.96 -3.26 9.50
CA GLU A 135 16.32 -4.01 8.28
C GLU A 135 16.88 -3.11 7.17
N VAL A 136 16.34 -1.90 7.01
CA VAL A 136 16.92 -0.94 6.05
C VAL A 136 18.31 -0.52 6.49
N ILE A 137 18.49 -0.17 7.76
CA ILE A 137 19.80 0.22 8.31
C ILE A 137 20.78 -0.95 8.23
N GLU A 138 20.38 -2.19 8.53
CA GLU A 138 21.24 -3.37 8.51
C GLU A 138 21.68 -3.69 7.07
N THR A 139 20.77 -3.61 6.10
CA THR A 139 21.09 -3.75 4.67
C THR A 139 22.03 -2.63 4.19
N VAL A 140 21.80 -1.40 4.65
CA VAL A 140 22.64 -0.24 4.30
C VAL A 140 24.01 -0.32 4.96
N LEU A 141 24.09 -0.79 6.22
CA LEU A 141 25.35 -0.90 6.98
C LEU A 141 26.18 -2.12 6.57
N GLU A 142 25.57 -3.22 6.13
CA GLU A 142 26.30 -4.36 5.57
C GLU A 142 27.02 -3.98 4.26
N ASP A 143 26.44 -3.10 3.45
CA ASP A 143 27.05 -2.60 2.21
C ASP A 143 27.91 -1.33 2.40
N ALA A 144 27.68 -0.52 3.45
CA ALA A 144 28.39 0.75 3.70
C ALA A 144 29.82 0.62 4.26
N ALA A 145 30.41 -0.58 4.31
CA ALA A 145 31.85 -0.73 4.53
C ALA A 145 32.69 -0.13 3.37
N ASP A 146 32.04 0.22 2.25
CA ASP A 146 32.62 0.94 1.12
C ASP A 146 31.97 2.33 0.95
N PRO A 147 32.73 3.44 1.01
CA PRO A 147 32.23 4.80 0.80
C PRO A 147 31.50 5.00 -0.55
N LEU A 148 31.88 4.25 -1.60
CA LEU A 148 31.20 4.29 -2.91
C LEU A 148 29.81 3.63 -2.87
N ALA A 149 29.57 2.70 -1.94
CA ALA A 149 28.29 2.03 -1.78
C ALA A 149 27.23 2.98 -1.19
N THR A 150 27.61 3.94 -0.35
CA THR A 150 26.65 4.84 0.30
C THR A 150 26.00 5.81 -0.69
N GLU A 151 26.76 6.37 -1.62
CA GLU A 151 26.23 7.24 -2.68
C GLU A 151 25.34 6.43 -3.65
N ALA A 152 25.73 5.19 -3.97
CA ALA A 152 24.93 4.27 -4.76
C ALA A 152 23.61 3.89 -4.06
N ILE A 153 23.62 3.72 -2.73
CA ILE A 153 22.44 3.42 -1.91
C ILE A 153 21.48 4.62 -1.88
N VAL A 154 21.98 5.83 -1.63
CA VAL A 154 21.15 7.05 -1.64
C VAL A 154 20.53 7.25 -3.02
N THR A 155 21.31 7.05 -4.09
CA THR A 155 20.82 7.13 -5.48
C THR A 155 19.79 6.05 -5.77
N ALA A 156 20.01 4.81 -5.36
CA ALA A 156 19.07 3.71 -5.56
C ALA A 156 17.76 3.89 -4.78
N LEU A 157 17.81 4.50 -3.59
CA LEU A 157 16.62 4.85 -2.80
C LEU A 157 15.84 5.99 -3.47
N GLN A 158 16.53 7.00 -4.00
CA GLN A 158 15.92 8.11 -4.73
C GLN A 158 15.29 7.66 -6.06
N ASP A 159 15.97 6.83 -6.85
CA ASP A 159 15.46 6.27 -8.11
C ASP A 159 14.23 5.38 -7.91
N ARG A 160 14.10 4.76 -6.74
CA ARG A 160 12.92 3.98 -6.34
C ARG A 160 11.79 4.85 -5.78
N GLY A 161 11.94 6.18 -5.76
CA GLY A 161 10.93 7.10 -5.22
C GLY A 161 10.75 7.01 -3.70
N MET A 162 11.74 6.46 -2.99
CA MET A 162 11.73 6.40 -1.53
C MET A 162 12.15 7.75 -0.94
N THR A 163 11.19 8.67 -0.85
CA THR A 163 11.32 9.99 -0.19
C THR A 163 11.01 9.95 1.32
N TRP A 164 10.65 8.80 1.87
CA TRP A 164 9.92 8.66 3.14
C TRP A 164 10.74 8.05 4.28
N ILE A 165 11.98 7.65 4.00
CA ILE A 165 12.98 7.79 5.04
C ILE A 165 13.30 9.27 5.03
N ASN A 166 12.78 10.00 6.02
CA ASN A 166 13.15 11.38 6.22
C ASN A 166 14.68 11.38 6.35
N ILE A 167 15.39 11.79 5.30
CA ILE A 167 16.85 11.75 5.30
C ILE A 167 17.38 12.59 6.47
N GLU A 168 16.60 13.57 6.95
CA GLU A 168 16.89 14.32 8.18
C GLU A 168 16.72 13.51 9.48
N MET A 169 16.01 12.39 9.47
CA MET A 169 15.99 11.43 10.58
C MET A 169 17.14 10.42 10.53
N LEU A 170 17.65 10.10 9.34
CA LEU A 170 18.87 9.31 9.19
C LEU A 170 20.15 10.14 9.30
N ALA A 171 20.05 11.46 9.09
CA ALA A 171 21.12 12.44 9.21
C ALA A 171 22.03 12.21 10.43
N PRO A 172 21.52 12.16 11.67
CA PRO A 172 22.39 11.94 12.83
C PRO A 172 23.04 10.56 12.83
N ILE A 173 22.42 9.53 12.24
CA ILE A 173 22.97 8.17 12.16
C ILE A 173 24.09 8.11 11.10
N LEU A 174 23.89 8.78 9.96
CA LEU A 174 24.88 8.86 8.87
C LEU A 174 26.08 9.76 9.24
N GLU A 175 25.84 10.84 9.98
CA GLU A 175 26.89 11.71 10.52
C GLU A 175 27.78 10.96 11.52
N ASP A 176 27.19 10.15 12.40
CA ASP A 176 27.90 9.47 13.49
C ASP A 176 28.59 8.16 13.02
N ALA A 177 28.01 7.44 12.05
CA ALA A 177 28.53 6.15 11.60
C ALA A 177 29.56 6.24 10.47
N ALA A 178 29.48 7.24 9.57
CA ALA A 178 30.23 7.26 8.32
C ALA A 178 30.96 8.58 8.01
N GLY A 179 30.87 9.59 8.88
CA GLY A 179 31.48 10.91 8.62
C GLY A 179 30.84 11.65 7.44
N ILE A 180 29.58 11.32 7.12
CA ILE A 180 28.84 11.92 6.01
C ILE A 180 28.12 13.16 6.51
N ARG A 181 28.38 14.32 5.89
CA ARG A 181 27.75 15.60 6.21
C ARG A 181 26.92 16.14 5.07
N ARG A 182 25.89 16.91 5.41
CA ARG A 182 25.11 17.66 4.43
C ARG A 182 25.88 18.92 4.03
N ASP A 183 26.21 19.02 2.75
CA ASP A 183 26.76 20.22 2.13
C ASP A 183 25.71 21.34 2.25
N PRO A 184 26.03 22.44 2.96
CA PRO A 184 25.06 23.48 3.29
C PRO A 184 24.67 24.33 2.07
N ASP A 185 25.50 24.36 1.03
CA ASP A 185 25.28 25.19 -0.15
C ASP A 185 24.43 24.45 -1.20
N THR A 186 24.59 23.12 -1.27
CA THR A 186 23.92 22.30 -2.29
C THR A 186 22.79 21.43 -1.72
N GLY A 187 22.75 21.24 -0.40
CA GLY A 187 21.79 20.39 0.29
C GLY A 187 22.01 18.88 0.11
N HIS A 188 23.06 18.49 -0.63
CA HIS A 188 23.45 17.09 -0.87
C HIS A 188 24.34 16.55 0.27
N TRP A 189 24.33 15.23 0.48
CA TRP A 189 25.17 14.57 1.48
C TRP A 189 26.49 14.14 0.86
N ARG A 190 27.62 14.37 1.56
CA ARG A 190 28.99 14.04 1.11
C ARG A 190 29.81 13.49 2.27
N LEU A 191 30.79 12.61 2.00
CA LEU A 191 31.80 12.25 3.01
C LEU A 191 32.70 13.46 3.29
N ASP A 192 33.04 13.68 4.56
CA ASP A 192 34.19 14.52 4.91
C ASP A 192 35.48 13.79 4.47
N GLU A 193 36.28 14.42 3.59
CA GLU A 193 37.62 13.95 3.19
C GLU A 193 38.64 14.03 4.35
#